data_AF-A0A8S3JJX1-F1
#
_entry.id   AF-A0A8S3JJX1-F1
#
_cell.length_a   1.000
_cell.length_b   1.000
_cell.length_c   1.000
_cell.angle_alpha   90.00
_cell.angle_beta   90.00
_cell.angle_gamma   90.00
#
_symmetry.space_group_name_H-M   'P 1'
#
loop_
_entity.id
_entity.type
_entity.pdbx_description
1 polymer ?
#
loop_
_entity_poly.entity_id
_entity_poly.type
_entity_poly.pdbx_seq_one_letter_code
_entity_poly.pdbx_strand_id
1 'polypeptide(L)' 'DIIAANRGSNNVDILLNTGNGTFAAQATYPIGTTPFYAAAADVNGDGKPDIIVANYGSNNAGVLLGHC' A
#
# COMPACT_ATOMS: atom_id res chain seq x y z
N ASP A 1 9.53 0.27 -6.27
CA ASP A 1 8.67 1.21 -5.51
C ASP A 1 8.84 1.00 -4.03
N ILE A 2 8.29 1.91 -3.21
CA ILE A 2 8.24 1.78 -1.75
C ILE A 2 6.78 1.83 -1.30
N ILE A 3 6.43 0.94 -0.38
CA ILE A 3 5.16 0.91 0.34
C ILE A 3 5.47 1.09 1.82
N ALA A 4 4.86 2.07 2.47
CA ALA A 4 5.02 2.32 3.90
C ALA A 4 3.67 2.21 4.61
N ALA A 5 3.56 1.32 5.59
CA ALA A 5 2.39 1.18 6.45
C ALA A 5 2.53 2.07 7.70
N ASN A 6 1.75 3.14 7.78
CA ASN A 6 1.88 4.13 8.84
C ASN A 6 0.90 3.84 9.97
N ARG A 7 1.36 3.05 10.93
CA ARG A 7 0.58 2.62 12.10
C ARG A 7 -0.13 3.76 12.84
N GLY A 8 0.56 4.90 13.04
CA GLY A 8 0.02 6.04 13.78
C GLY A 8 -0.98 6.90 12.98
N SER A 9 -0.82 6.94 11.66
CA SER A 9 -1.62 7.80 10.77
C SER A 9 -2.78 7.07 10.09
N ASN A 10 -2.90 5.74 10.29
CA ASN A 10 -3.95 4.90 9.70
C ASN A 10 -4.01 4.97 8.17
N ASN A 11 -2.85 5.01 7.53
CA ASN A 11 -2.73 5.07 6.08
C ASN A 11 -1.53 4.24 5.59
N VAL A 12 -1.49 4.05 4.27
CA VAL A 12 -0.32 3.55 3.54
C VAL A 12 0.14 4.62 2.57
N ASP A 13 1.45 4.81 2.50
CA ASP A 13 2.08 5.65 1.51
C ASP A 13 2.75 4.81 0.42
N ILE A 14 2.65 5.30 -0.81
CA ILE A 14 3.25 4.70 -1.99
C ILE A 14 4.18 5.72 -2.62
N LEU A 15 5.44 5.33 -2.84
CA LEU A 15 6.42 6.12 -3.57
C LEU A 15 6.87 5.32 -4.80
N LEU A 16 6.53 5.82 -5.98
CA LEU A 16 6.89 5.18 -7.24
C LEU A 16 8.32 5.52 -7.63
N ASN A 17 9.13 4.52 -7.95
CA ASN A 17 10.48 4.70 -8.44
C ASN A 17 10.42 5.26 -9.87
N THR A 18 11.12 6.35 -10.13
CA THR A 18 11.16 7.00 -11.44
C THR A 18 12.18 6.35 -12.40
N GLY A 19 12.87 5.29 -11.97
CA GLY A 19 13.84 4.54 -12.75
C GLY A 19 15.25 5.10 -12.73
N ASN A 20 15.47 6.27 -12.13
CA ASN A 20 16.79 6.92 -11.99
C ASN A 20 17.31 6.94 -10.54
N GLY A 21 16.71 6.13 -9.65
CA GLY A 21 17.05 6.09 -8.23
C GLY A 21 16.37 7.16 -7.38
N THR A 22 15.48 7.97 -7.96
CA THR A 22 14.59 8.88 -7.23
C THR A 22 13.17 8.33 -7.17
N PHE A 23 12.35 8.94 -6.32
CA PHE A 23 10.93 8.60 -6.18
C PHE A 23 10.05 9.79 -6.56
N ALA A 24 8.89 9.49 -7.15
CA ALA A 24 7.85 10.48 -7.40
C ALA A 24 7.25 11.01 -6.09
N ALA A 25 6.39 12.02 -6.21
CA ALA A 25 5.63 12.51 -5.06
C ALA A 25 4.85 11.37 -4.38
N GLN A 26 4.88 11.38 -3.05
CA GLN A 26 4.20 10.38 -2.23
C GLN A 26 2.68 10.43 -2.45
N ALA A 27 2.08 9.27 -2.68
CA ALA A 27 0.63 9.09 -2.67
C ALA A 27 0.21 8.42 -1.36
N THR A 28 -0.78 8.99 -0.68
CA THR A 28 -1.26 8.51 0.63
C THR A 28 -2.68 7.97 0.51
N TYR A 29 -2.90 6.76 1.02
CA TYR A 29 -4.18 6.07 0.99
C TYR A 29 -4.63 5.68 2.40
N PRO A 30 -5.78 6.16 2.89
CA PRO A 30 -6.35 5.69 4.15
C PRO A 30 -6.64 4.18 4.08
N ILE A 31 -6.24 3.43 5.10
CA ILE A 31 -6.47 1.98 5.11
C ILE A 31 -6.57 1.43 6.54
N GLY A 32 -7.80 1.10 6.93
CA GLY A 32 -8.12 0.55 8.25
C GLY A 32 -7.53 1.35 9.42
N THR A 33 -7.31 0.70 10.56
CA THR A 33 -6.60 1.31 11.69
C THR A 33 -5.41 0.48 12.12
N THR A 34 -4.34 1.15 12.56
CA THR A 34 -3.07 0.52 12.97
C THR A 34 -2.57 -0.48 11.91
N PRO A 35 -2.36 -0.05 10.64
CA PRO A 35 -1.78 -0.92 9.63
C PRO A 35 -0.41 -1.38 10.10
N PHE A 36 -0.17 -2.70 10.04
CA PHE A 36 1.01 -3.34 10.62
C PHE A 36 1.93 -3.95 9.58
N TYR A 37 1.37 -4.46 8.49
CA TYR A 37 2.13 -5.12 7.44
C TYR A 37 1.48 -4.86 6.08
N ALA A 38 2.31 -4.75 5.04
CA ALA A 38 1.88 -4.62 3.66
C ALA A 38 2.66 -5.58 2.75
N ALA A 39 1.97 -6.13 1.76
CA ALA A 39 2.54 -6.98 0.72
C ALA A 39 2.01 -6.56 -0.65
N ALA A 40 2.79 -6.82 -1.70
CA ALA A 40 2.38 -6.60 -3.08
C ALA A 40 2.15 -7.94 -3.77
N ALA A 41 0.98 -8.12 -4.38
CA ALA A 41 0.62 -9.29 -5.17
C ALA A 41 -0.57 -8.95 -6.08
N ASP A 42 -0.68 -9.60 -7.23
CA ASP A 42 -1.89 -9.55 -8.06
C ASP A 42 -2.95 -10.45 -7.40
N VAL A 43 -3.93 -9.85 -6.71
CA VAL A 43 -4.97 -10.60 -5.98
C VAL A 43 -6.30 -10.62 -6.70
N ASN A 44 -6.50 -9.72 -7.67
CA ASN A 44 -7.71 -9.67 -8.49
C ASN A 44 -7.54 -10.37 -9.85
N GLY A 45 -6.32 -10.77 -10.22
CA GLY A 45 -6.00 -11.50 -11.46
C GLY A 45 -5.89 -10.62 -12.70
N ASP A 46 -5.67 -9.31 -12.56
CA ASP A 46 -5.61 -8.36 -13.68
C ASP A 46 -4.20 -8.16 -14.27
N GLY A 47 -3.20 -8.86 -13.72
CA GLY A 47 -1.81 -8.78 -14.12
C GLY A 47 -1.06 -7.58 -13.54
N LYS A 48 -1.66 -6.82 -12.62
CA LYS A 48 -1.02 -5.69 -11.94
C LYS A 48 -0.83 -6.00 -10.45
N PRO A 49 0.29 -5.57 -9.84
CA PRO A 49 0.44 -5.68 -8.40
C PRO A 49 -0.60 -4.83 -7.67
N ASP A 50 -1.42 -5.47 -6.83
CA ASP A 50 -2.22 -4.83 -5.81
C ASP A 50 -1.41 -4.73 -4.50
N ILE A 51 -1.92 -3.95 -3.54
CA ILE A 51 -1.33 -3.85 -2.20
C ILE A 51 -2.32 -4.40 -1.17
N ILE A 52 -1.91 -5.42 -0.44
CA ILE A 52 -2.66 -6.01 0.67
C ILE A 52 -2.09 -5.50 1.99
N VAL A 53 -2.96 -5.02 2.87
CA VAL A 53 -2.56 -4.43 4.16
C VAL A 53 -3.29 -5.14 5.29
N ALA A 54 -2.52 -5.65 6.26
CA ALA A 54 -3.05 -6.20 7.50
C ALA A 54 -3.24 -5.06 8.51
N ASN A 55 -4.49 -4.82 8.91
CA ASN A 55 -4.85 -3.77 9.85
C ASN A 55 -5.08 -4.37 11.24
N TYR A 56 -4.06 -4.27 12.09
CA TYR A 56 -4.11 -4.85 13.43
C TYR A 56 -5.19 -4.19 14.30
N GLY A 57 -5.40 -2.87 14.15
CA GLY A 57 -6.30 -2.11 15.01
C GLY A 57 -7.77 -2.34 14.71
N SER A 58 -8.10 -2.57 13.44
CA SER A 58 -9.48 -2.78 12.97
C SER A 58 -9.84 -4.26 12.80
N ASN A 59 -8.93 -5.18 13.13
CA ASN A 59 -9.12 -6.63 12.98
C ASN A 59 -9.59 -7.04 11.58
N ASN A 60 -9.03 -6.42 10.54
CA ASN A 60 -9.37 -6.73 9.15
C ASN A 60 -8.15 -6.57 8.23
N ALA A 61 -8.35 -6.87 6.94
CA ALA A 61 -7.41 -6.57 5.89
C ALA A 61 -8.03 -5.59 4.88
N GLY A 62 -7.20 -4.73 4.31
CA GLY A 62 -7.57 -3.86 3.19
C GLY A 62 -6.79 -4.23 1.94
N VAL A 63 -7.37 -3.92 0.78
CA VAL A 63 -6.71 -4.09 -0.53
C VAL A 63 -6.80 -2.76 -1.29
N LEU A 64 -5.67 -2.28 -1.79
CA LEU A 64 -5.59 -1.18 -2.74
C LEU A 64 -5.32 -1.77 -4.12
N LEU A 65 -6.26 -1.60 -5.04
CA LEU A 65 -6.15 -2.17 -6.38
C LEU A 65 -5.16 -1.40 -7.24
N GLY A 66 -4.28 -2.12 -7.91
CA GLY A 66 -3.42 -1.58 -8.96
C GLY A 66 -4.26 -1.23 -10.17
N HIS A 67 -4.17 0.01 -10.64
CA HIS A 67 -4.74 0.43 -11.91
C HIS A 67 -3.62 0.96 -12.80
N CYS A 68 -3.67 0.60 -14.09
CA CYS A 68 -2.65 0.92 -15.08
C CYS A 68 -2.41 2.42 -15.24
#